data_AF-A0A957QEM1-F1
#
_entry.id   AF-A0A957QEM1-F1
#
_cell.length_a   1.000
_cell.length_b   1.000
_cell.length_c   1.000
_cell.angle_alpha   90.00
_cell.angle_beta   90.00
_cell.angle_gamma   90.00
#
_symmetry.space_group_name_H-M   'P 1'
#
loop_
_entity.id
_entity.type
_entity.pdbx_description
1 polymer ?
#
loop_
_entity_poly.entity_id
_entity_poly.type
_entity_poly.pdbx_seq_one_letter_code
_entity_poly.pdbx_strand_id
1 'polypeptide(L)'
;MRLLSGAERQIDVRSALPMLLLMAAAVAVNMLVGHVVQYVLQWPLFLDAIGTILVGALLGPLAGAATGALTNLLWARFLDDPSIAPYALTAAFIGWAAGYAVQRGAFRRINRLLLAGLLTGVGGAFISAPITA
;
A
#
# COMPACT_ATOMS: atom_id res chain seq x y z
N MET A 1 -45.51 -5.52 13.06
CA MET A 1 -44.46 -4.81 13.82
C MET A 1 -43.13 -5.50 13.50
N ARG A 2 -42.37 -4.95 12.55
CA ARG A 2 -41.18 -5.58 11.94
C ARG A 2 -40.03 -5.64 12.94
N LEU A 3 -39.73 -6.85 13.40
CA LEU A 3 -38.53 -7.17 14.16
C LEU A 3 -37.44 -7.64 13.17
N LEU A 4 -36.22 -7.12 13.38
CA LEU A 4 -34.92 -7.62 12.90
C LEU A 4 -34.60 -7.46 11.40
N SER A 5 -33.82 -6.43 11.06
CA SER A 5 -33.05 -6.34 9.80
C SER A 5 -31.80 -5.47 10.01
N GLY A 6 -31.05 -5.76 11.08
CA GLY A 6 -29.81 -5.09 11.43
C GLY A 6 -28.63 -6.06 11.39
N ALA A 7 -27.68 -5.75 10.52
CA ALA A 7 -26.25 -5.77 10.83
C ALA A 7 -25.49 -7.10 10.99
N GLU A 8 -25.71 -8.08 10.12
CA GLU A 8 -24.69 -9.11 9.85
C GLU A 8 -24.26 -8.97 8.38
N ARG A 9 -23.34 -8.06 8.09
CA ARG A 9 -22.62 -8.06 6.80
C ARG A 9 -21.71 -9.29 6.82
N GLN A 10 -22.27 -10.47 6.58
CA GLN A 10 -21.51 -11.69 6.34
C GLN A 10 -20.48 -11.38 5.24
N ILE A 11 -19.21 -11.39 5.60
CA ILE A 11 -18.13 -11.35 4.61
C ILE A 11 -18.26 -12.67 3.84
N ASP A 12 -18.83 -12.61 2.64
CA ASP A 12 -18.90 -13.78 1.78
C ASP A 12 -17.47 -14.18 1.43
N VAL A 13 -17.02 -15.30 1.99
CA VAL A 13 -15.66 -15.84 1.84
C VAL A 13 -15.29 -15.94 0.35
N ARG A 14 -16.26 -16.22 -0.53
CA ARG A 14 -16.06 -16.30 -1.98
C ARG A 14 -15.65 -14.97 -2.61
N SER A 15 -16.12 -13.85 -2.04
CA SER A 15 -15.76 -12.50 -2.48
C SER A 15 -14.49 -11.98 -1.82
N ALA A 16 -14.17 -12.44 -0.61
CA ALA A 16 -12.99 -12.00 0.14
C ALA A 16 -11.69 -12.71 -0.28
N LEU A 17 -11.77 -13.98 -0.69
CA LEU A 17 -10.60 -14.77 -1.10
C LEU A 17 -9.76 -14.10 -2.19
N PRO A 18 -10.33 -13.62 -3.32
CA PRO A 18 -9.55 -12.95 -4.36
C PRO A 18 -8.87 -11.67 -3.87
N MET A 19 -9.52 -10.93 -2.97
CA MET A 19 -8.97 -9.70 -2.39
C MET A 19 -7.74 -10.00 -1.53
N LEU A 20 -7.85 -11.00 -0.67
CA LEU A 20 -6.75 -11.45 0.19
C LEU A 20 -5.57 -12.00 -0.63
N LEU A 21 -5.86 -12.78 -1.68
CA LEU A 21 -4.82 -13.29 -2.59
C LEU A 21 -4.11 -12.16 -3.31
N LEU A 22 -4.84 -11.13 -3.77
CA LEU A 22 -4.23 -9.96 -4.40
C LEU A 22 -3.33 -9.20 -3.42
N MET A 23 -3.78 -9.01 -2.18
CA MET A 23 -2.98 -8.36 -1.13
C MET A 23 -1.72 -9.17 -0.82
N ALA A 24 -1.82 -10.49 -0.67
CA ALA A 24 -0.68 -11.36 -0.40
C ALA A 24 0.33 -11.36 -1.57
N ALA A 25 -0.16 -11.45 -2.80
CA ALA A 25 0.67 -11.37 -4.00
C ALA A 25 1.38 -10.00 -4.11
N ALA A 26 0.66 -8.92 -3.81
CA ALA A 26 1.23 -7.56 -3.81
C ALA A 26 2.36 -7.42 -2.78
N VAL A 27 2.20 -7.94 -1.57
CA VAL A 27 3.26 -7.98 -0.56
C VAL A 27 4.48 -8.75 -1.07
N ALA A 28 4.27 -9.96 -1.61
CA ALA A 28 5.36 -10.78 -2.12
C ALA A 28 6.13 -10.09 -3.26
N VAL A 29 5.43 -9.45 -4.19
CA VAL A 29 6.04 -8.69 -5.29
C VAL A 29 6.81 -7.48 -4.77
N ASN A 30 6.24 -6.71 -3.84
CA ASN A 30 6.93 -5.56 -3.25
C ASN A 30 8.26 -5.97 -2.61
N MET A 31 8.23 -7.05 -1.83
CA MET A 31 9.42 -7.62 -1.19
C MET A 31 10.45 -8.10 -2.20
N LEU A 32 10.04 -8.86 -3.22
CA LEU A 32 10.93 -9.38 -4.26
C LEU A 32 11.58 -8.25 -5.07
N VAL A 33 10.77 -7.30 -5.55
CA VAL A 33 11.24 -6.16 -6.34
C VAL A 33 12.12 -5.25 -5.47
N GLY A 34 11.69 -4.97 -4.24
CA GLY A 34 12.47 -4.22 -3.26
C GLY A 34 13.84 -4.84 -3.01
N HIS A 35 13.90 -6.17 -2.84
CA HIS A 35 15.16 -6.89 -2.67
C HIS A 35 16.11 -6.69 -3.84
N VAL A 36 15.62 -6.95 -5.06
CA VAL A 36 16.42 -6.85 -6.28
C VAL A 36 16.91 -5.43 -6.48
N VAL A 37 16.04 -4.44 -6.29
CA VAL A 37 16.38 -3.03 -6.54
C VAL A 37 17.39 -2.51 -5.51
N GLN A 38 17.22 -2.84 -4.23
CA GLN A 38 18.04 -2.29 -3.14
C GLN A 38 19.36 -3.04 -2.96
N TYR A 39 19.35 -4.38 -3.04
CA TYR A 39 20.51 -5.20 -2.71
C TYR A 39 21.25 -5.74 -3.92
N VAL A 40 20.58 -5.93 -5.07
CA VAL A 40 21.23 -6.43 -6.29
C VAL A 40 21.65 -5.29 -7.20
N LEU A 41 20.73 -4.37 -7.51
CA LEU A 41 20.99 -3.22 -8.38
C LEU A 41 21.58 -2.02 -7.62
N GLN A 42 21.41 -1.96 -6.30
CA GLN A 42 21.84 -0.85 -5.44
C GLN A 42 21.31 0.50 -5.92
N TRP A 43 20.06 0.51 -6.36
CA TRP A 43 19.43 1.71 -6.90
C TRP A 43 19.00 2.66 -5.77
N PRO A 44 19.12 3.99 -5.95
CA PRO A 44 18.80 4.96 -4.90
C PRO A 44 17.28 5.16 -4.70
N LEU A 45 16.44 4.48 -5.49
CA LEU A 45 14.99 4.59 -5.45
C LEU A 45 14.36 3.28 -4.95
N PHE A 46 13.46 3.41 -3.99
CA PHE A 46 12.62 2.34 -3.48
C PHE A 46 11.46 2.06 -4.45
N LEU A 47 11.39 0.84 -5.00
CA LEU A 47 10.37 0.42 -5.97
C LEU A 47 9.42 -0.67 -5.43
N ASP A 48 9.38 -0.82 -4.12
CA ASP A 48 8.60 -1.77 -3.33
C ASP A 48 7.17 -1.27 -3.01
N ALA A 49 6.68 -0.24 -3.70
CA ALA A 49 5.32 0.30 -3.51
C ALA A 49 4.33 -0.07 -4.63
N ILE A 50 4.76 -0.77 -5.68
CA ILE A 50 3.92 -1.04 -6.87
C ILE A 50 2.67 -1.84 -6.48
N GLY A 51 2.84 -2.93 -5.73
CA GLY A 51 1.74 -3.75 -5.25
C GLY A 51 0.83 -2.98 -4.28
N THR A 52 1.41 -2.12 -3.45
CA THR A 52 0.69 -1.26 -2.49
C THR A 52 -0.24 -0.27 -3.21
N ILE A 53 0.27 0.39 -4.25
CA ILE A 53 -0.49 1.33 -5.09
C ILE A 53 -1.60 0.57 -5.85
N LEU A 54 -1.29 -0.61 -6.40
CA LEU A 54 -2.24 -1.42 -7.16
C LEU A 54 -3.38 -1.92 -6.28
N VAL A 55 -3.08 -2.42 -5.08
CA VAL A 55 -4.11 -2.80 -4.09
C VAL A 55 -4.92 -1.58 -3.67
N GLY A 56 -4.28 -0.45 -3.38
CA GLY A 56 -4.98 0.79 -3.05
C GLY A 56 -5.96 1.20 -4.15
N ALA A 57 -5.52 1.16 -5.41
CA ALA A 57 -6.32 1.52 -6.56
C ALA A 57 -7.52 0.58 -6.80
N LEU A 58 -7.34 -0.73 -6.61
CA LEU A 58 -8.36 -1.75 -6.94
C LEU A 58 -9.29 -2.06 -5.77
N LEU A 59 -8.76 -2.13 -4.55
CA LEU A 59 -9.48 -2.56 -3.35
C LEU A 59 -9.79 -1.41 -2.38
N GLY A 60 -9.21 -0.23 -2.63
CA GLY A 60 -9.47 1.00 -1.90
C GLY A 60 -8.38 1.38 -0.88
N PRO A 61 -8.49 2.58 -0.27
CA PRO A 61 -7.45 3.19 0.55
C PRO A 61 -6.99 2.32 1.72
N LEU A 62 -7.93 1.70 2.45
CA LEU A 62 -7.60 0.91 3.64
C LEU A 62 -6.89 -0.40 3.28
N ALA A 63 -7.29 -1.05 2.18
CA ALA A 63 -6.62 -2.25 1.70
C ALA A 63 -5.19 -1.92 1.24
N GLY A 64 -5.01 -0.82 0.49
CA GLY A 64 -3.68 -0.35 0.09
C GLY A 64 -2.80 -0.03 1.29
N ALA A 65 -3.34 0.70 2.27
CA ALA A 65 -2.62 1.03 3.49
C ALA A 65 -2.17 -0.21 4.26
N ALA A 66 -3.07 -1.19 4.43
CA ALA A 66 -2.76 -2.45 5.07
C ALA A 66 -1.67 -3.22 4.32
N THR A 67 -1.77 -3.34 2.99
CA THR A 67 -0.75 -3.99 2.16
C THR A 67 0.62 -3.33 2.30
N GLY A 68 0.68 -2.00 2.25
CA GLY A 68 1.93 -1.26 2.42
C GLY A 68 2.55 -1.45 3.81
N ALA A 69 1.75 -1.28 4.86
CA ALA A 69 2.20 -1.48 6.23
C ALA A 69 2.73 -2.91 6.45
N LEU A 70 1.94 -3.91 6.03
CA LEU A 70 2.31 -5.32 6.15
C LEU A 70 3.58 -5.65 5.39
N THR A 71 3.78 -5.08 4.20
CA THR A 71 5.03 -5.24 3.43
C THR A 71 6.24 -4.88 4.29
N ASN A 72 6.27 -3.67 4.85
CA ASN A 72 7.44 -3.19 5.59
C ASN A 72 7.62 -3.87 6.94
N LEU A 73 6.53 -4.22 7.63
CA LEU A 73 6.62 -4.98 8.88
C LEU A 73 7.17 -6.39 8.65
N LEU A 74 6.73 -7.06 7.58
CA LEU A 74 7.29 -8.36 7.20
C LEU A 74 8.74 -8.21 6.75
N TRP A 75 9.05 -7.20 5.93
CA TRP A 75 10.41 -6.92 5.48
C TRP A 75 11.39 -6.73 6.65
N ALA A 76 11.01 -5.93 7.65
CA ALA A 76 11.77 -5.74 8.89
C ALA A 76 12.05 -7.07 9.61
N ARG A 77 11.08 -7.98 9.63
CA ARG A 77 11.25 -9.30 10.25
C ARG A 77 12.10 -10.25 9.41
N PHE A 78 11.93 -10.26 8.09
CA PHE A 78 12.67 -11.18 7.20
C PHE A 78 14.15 -10.83 7.07
N LEU A 79 14.48 -9.54 7.16
CA LEU A 79 15.87 -9.06 7.14
C LEU A 79 16.48 -8.91 8.54
N ASP A 80 15.71 -9.18 9.59
CA ASP A 80 16.09 -8.91 11.00
C ASP A 80 16.64 -7.49 11.21
N ASP A 81 16.04 -6.52 10.51
CA ASP A 81 16.38 -5.09 10.60
C ASP A 81 15.18 -4.28 11.12
N PRO A 82 15.18 -3.92 12.42
CA PRO A 82 14.11 -3.14 13.03
C PRO A 82 13.95 -1.73 12.45
N SER A 83 14.99 -1.18 11.81
CA SER A 83 14.94 0.19 11.26
C SER A 83 13.95 0.35 10.10
N ILE A 84 13.54 -0.77 9.50
CA ILE A 84 12.58 -0.82 8.39
C ILE A 84 11.14 -0.66 8.90
N ALA A 85 10.84 -1.13 10.12
CA ALA A 85 9.47 -1.19 10.64
C ALA A 85 8.76 0.18 10.69
N PRO A 86 9.40 1.30 11.08
CA PRO A 86 8.77 2.62 11.05
C PRO A 86 8.30 3.06 9.66
N TYR A 87 8.99 2.64 8.59
CA TYR A 87 8.59 2.94 7.21
C TYR A 87 7.25 2.29 6.82
N ALA A 88 6.70 1.39 7.64
CA ALA A 88 5.33 0.90 7.49
C ALA A 88 4.30 2.05 7.47
N LEU A 89 4.56 3.14 8.20
CA LEU A 89 3.71 4.34 8.17
C LEU A 89 3.75 5.03 6.81
N THR A 90 4.94 5.17 6.22
CA THR A 90 5.11 5.73 4.87
C THR A 90 4.40 4.85 3.84
N ALA A 91 4.62 3.54 3.87
CA ALA A 91 4.00 2.61 2.93
C ALA A 91 2.46 2.57 3.10
N ALA A 92 1.96 2.66 4.32
CA ALA A 92 0.53 2.77 4.60
C ALA A 92 -0.06 4.04 3.97
N PHE A 93 0.62 5.18 4.14
CA PHE A 93 0.22 6.43 3.53
C PHE A 93 0.19 6.34 2.00
N ILE A 94 1.20 5.75 1.36
CA ILE A 94 1.26 5.59 -0.10
C ILE A 94 0.06 4.79 -0.61
N GLY A 95 -0.24 3.66 0.03
CA GLY A 95 -1.39 2.82 -0.36
C GLY A 95 -2.73 3.51 -0.14
N TRP A 96 -2.88 4.22 0.98
CA TRP A 96 -4.06 5.02 1.28
C TRP A 96 -4.26 6.13 0.24
N ALA A 97 -3.21 6.92 -0.03
CA ALA A 97 -3.24 8.04 -0.95
C ALA A 97 -3.54 7.60 -2.37
N ALA A 98 -2.95 6.47 -2.81
CA ALA A 98 -3.24 5.87 -4.11
C ALA A 98 -4.73 5.53 -4.24
N GLY A 99 -5.28 4.77 -3.29
CA GLY A 99 -6.71 4.41 -3.32
C GLY A 99 -7.63 5.62 -3.26
N TYR A 100 -7.28 6.62 -2.44
CA TYR A 100 -8.06 7.85 -2.33
C TYR A 100 -8.05 8.66 -3.63
N ALA A 101 -6.89 8.75 -4.29
CA ALA A 101 -6.75 9.42 -5.57
C ALA A 101 -7.62 8.76 -6.66
N VAL A 102 -7.69 7.42 -6.69
CA VAL A 102 -8.56 6.69 -7.62
C VAL A 102 -10.03 7.00 -7.38
N GLN A 103 -10.47 7.00 -6.12
CA GLN A 103 -11.85 7.35 -5.75
C GLN A 103 -12.22 8.78 -6.18
N ARG A 104 -11.25 9.70 -6.19
CA ARG A 104 -11.41 11.08 -6.70
C ARG A 104 -11.28 11.20 -8.22
N GLY A 105 -11.11 10.09 -8.93
CA GLY A 105 -11.01 10.03 -10.38
C GLY A 105 -9.70 10.57 -10.93
N ALA A 106 -8.57 10.38 -10.22
CA ALA A 106 -7.25 10.81 -10.68
C ALA A 106 -6.90 10.24 -12.08
N PHE A 107 -7.32 9.01 -12.37
CA PHE A 107 -7.12 8.35 -13.67
C PHE A 107 -7.92 8.95 -14.84
N ARG A 108 -8.85 9.89 -14.59
CA ARG A 108 -9.63 10.52 -15.66
C ARG A 108 -8.83 11.47 -16.53
N ARG A 109 -7.72 12.01 -16.02
CA ARG A 109 -6.84 12.95 -16.75
C ARG A 109 -5.40 12.78 -16.29
N ILE A 110 -4.46 12.77 -17.24
CA ILE A 110 -3.03 12.62 -16.93
C ILE A 110 -2.53 13.67 -15.91
N ASN A 111 -2.96 14.93 -16.01
CA ASN A 111 -2.56 15.98 -15.07
C ASN A 111 -3.01 15.68 -13.63
N ARG A 112 -4.18 15.06 -13.44
CA ARG A 112 -4.66 14.66 -12.11
C ARG A 112 -3.90 13.46 -11.57
N LEU A 113 -3.54 12.52 -12.46
CA LEU A 113 -2.69 11.39 -12.10
C LEU A 113 -1.30 11.85 -11.66
N LEU A 114 -0.67 12.75 -12.43
CA LEU A 114 0.63 13.32 -12.10
C LEU A 114 0.58 14.11 -10.79
N LEU A 115 -0.45 14.94 -10.58
CA LEU A 115 -0.63 15.67 -9.32
C LEU A 115 -0.84 14.72 -8.14
N ALA A 116 -1.65 13.66 -8.30
CA ALA A 116 -1.85 12.68 -7.24
C ALA A 116 -0.55 11.92 -6.90
N GLY A 117 0.22 11.52 -7.92
CA GLY A 117 1.53 10.91 -7.74
C GLY A 117 2.51 11.84 -7.02
N LEU A 118 2.58 13.10 -7.45
CA LEU A 118 3.43 14.12 -6.81
C LEU A 118 3.04 14.33 -5.34
N LEU A 119 1.75 14.51 -5.04
CA LEU A 119 1.28 14.70 -3.66
C LEU A 119 1.53 13.47 -2.79
N THR A 120 1.41 12.27 -3.37
CA THR A 120 1.75 11.01 -2.67
C THR A 120 3.24 10.92 -2.39
N GLY A 121 4.10 11.27 -3.36
CA GLY A 121 5.55 11.28 -3.17
C GLY A 121 6.00 12.31 -2.13
N VAL A 122 5.47 13.54 -2.21
CA VAL A 122 5.77 14.60 -1.23
C VAL A 122 5.29 14.22 0.16
N GLY A 123 4.07 13.72 0.30
CA GLY A 123 3.54 13.27 1.59
C GLY A 123 4.35 12.11 2.17
N GLY A 124 4.74 11.14 1.34
CA GLY A 124 5.62 10.04 1.74
C GLY A 124 6.99 10.54 2.22
N ALA A 125 7.60 11.49 1.51
CA ALA A 125 8.87 12.08 1.90
C ALA A 125 8.80 12.81 3.25
N PHE A 126 7.72 13.56 3.50
CA PHE A 126 7.51 14.22 4.80
C PHE A 126 7.36 13.23 5.96
N ILE A 127 6.72 12.08 5.72
CA ILE A 127 6.57 11.03 6.73
C ILE A 127 7.89 10.29 6.96
N SER A 128 8.65 10.02 5.90
CA SER A 128 9.93 9.31 5.98
C SER A 128 11.09 10.14 6.49
N ALA A 129 11.11 11.46 6.24
CA ALA A 129 12.21 12.33 6.63
C ALA A 129 12.64 12.20 8.11
N PRO A 130 11.72 12.24 9.11
CA PRO A 130 12.11 12.06 10.51
C PRO A 130 12.50 10.61 10.87
N ILE A 131 12.21 9.63 10.02
CA ILE A 131 12.62 8.23 10.23
C ILE A 131 14.10 8.05 9.86
N THR A 132 14.57 8.80 8.86
CA THR A 132 15.95 8.71 8.34
C THR A 132 16.92 9.69 9.01
N ALA A 133 16.42 10.79 9.60
CA ALA A 133 17.22 11.84 10.24
C ALA A 133 17.81 11.41 11.60
#